data_AF-A0A7W2NXJ6-F1
#
_entry.id   AF-A0A7W2NXJ6-F1
#
_cell.length_a   1.000
_cell.length_b   1.000
_cell.length_c   1.000
_cell.angle_alpha   90.00
_cell.angle_beta   90.00
_cell.angle_gamma   90.00
#
_symmetry.space_group_name_H-M   'P 1'
#
loop_
_entity.id
_entity.type
_entity.pdbx_description
1 polymer ?
#
loop_
_entity_poly.entity_id
_entity_poly.type
_entity_poly.pdbx_seq_one_letter_code
_entity_poly.pdbx_strand_id
1 'polypeptide(L)'
;MHTLLDVLQAILFVGIPVGVFSFLMIYFSYQKGYLSTDFELKDAFKKNNNTGYSLSRKHKKELLFLHSKWVTFGGGFYGLIALLTFLIIELTQVVNFLFSITGWQDIVALFSFDTLIVMIIDSITNMVQAIIWFTYWSDKFDTENFIVWIFIAYISYRFSEKYAMRYTVYQRKLAIEEAIEE
;
A
#
# COMPACT_ATOMS: atom_id res chain seq x y z
N MET A 1 -30.66 -6.53 -5.17
CA MET A 1 -30.85 -6.66 -3.70
C MET A 1 -30.07 -7.87 -3.16
N HIS A 2 -28.76 -7.75 -2.97
CA HIS A 2 -27.95 -8.70 -2.19
C HIS A 2 -26.84 -7.97 -1.40
N THR A 3 -27.22 -6.91 -0.68
CA THR A 3 -26.32 -6.06 0.11
C THR A 3 -25.45 -6.84 1.12
N LEU A 4 -25.95 -7.95 1.66
CA LEU A 4 -25.17 -8.83 2.55
C LEU A 4 -24.01 -9.53 1.83
N LEU A 5 -24.24 -10.01 0.61
CA LEU A 5 -23.24 -10.69 -0.20
C LEU A 5 -22.17 -9.69 -0.67
N ASP A 6 -22.59 -8.48 -1.06
CA ASP A 6 -21.69 -7.37 -1.41
C ASP A 6 -20.76 -7.01 -0.24
N VAL A 7 -21.28 -6.94 0.98
CA VAL A 7 -20.48 -6.66 2.18
C VAL A 7 -19.49 -7.78 2.46
N LEU A 8 -19.90 -9.05 2.36
CA LEU A 8 -18.99 -10.19 2.55
C LEU A 8 -17.87 -10.20 1.50
N GLN A 9 -18.21 -9.98 0.23
CA GLN A 9 -17.23 -9.87 -0.85
C GLN A 9 -16.27 -8.71 -0.62
N ALA A 10 -16.78 -7.54 -0.24
CA ALA A 10 -15.95 -6.37 0.04
C ALA A 10 -15.01 -6.61 1.23
N ILE A 11 -15.44 -7.33 2.28
CA ILE A 11 -14.56 -7.73 3.39
C ILE A 11 -13.44 -8.65 2.88
N LEU A 12 -13.78 -9.66 2.09
CA LEU A 12 -12.82 -10.66 1.64
C LEU A 12 -11.83 -10.10 0.61
N PHE A 13 -12.32 -9.41 -0.42
CA PHE A 13 -11.51 -8.95 -1.55
C PHE A 13 -10.85 -7.58 -1.34
N VAL A 14 -11.37 -6.76 -0.44
CA VAL A 14 -10.81 -5.43 -0.16
C VAL A 14 -10.40 -5.29 1.29
N GLY A 15 -11.25 -5.65 2.24
CA GLY A 15 -10.96 -5.52 3.67
C GLY A 15 -9.70 -6.25 4.09
N ILE A 16 -9.59 -7.54 3.77
CA ILE A 16 -8.42 -8.36 4.11
C ILE A 16 -7.15 -7.85 3.41
N PRO A 17 -7.09 -7.68 2.08
CA PRO A 17 -5.86 -7.20 1.42
C PRO A 17 -5.41 -5.82 1.90
N VAL A 18 -6.36 -4.88 2.03
CA VAL A 18 -6.06 -3.54 2.56
C VAL A 18 -5.60 -3.63 4.00
N GLY A 19 -6.26 -4.41 4.83
CA GLY A 19 -5.91 -4.60 6.23
C GLY A 19 -4.49 -5.16 6.41
N VAL A 20 -4.16 -6.25 5.71
CA VAL A 20 -2.83 -6.87 5.77
C VAL A 20 -1.76 -5.92 5.26
N PHE A 21 -1.95 -5.31 4.10
CA PHE A 21 -0.98 -4.40 3.52
C PHE A 21 -0.77 -3.16 4.41
N SER A 22 -1.86 -2.61 4.97
CA SER A 22 -1.80 -1.50 5.94
C SER A 22 -1.00 -1.87 7.18
N PHE A 23 -1.27 -3.04 7.76
CA PHE A 23 -0.57 -3.51 8.95
C PHE A 23 0.93 -3.61 8.68
N LEU A 24 1.34 -4.27 7.60
CA LEU A 24 2.75 -4.45 7.25
C LEU A 24 3.46 -3.11 7.03
N MET A 25 2.87 -2.21 6.23
CA MET A 25 3.46 -0.89 5.93
C MET A 25 3.66 -0.06 7.20
N ILE A 26 2.70 -0.07 8.11
CA ILE A 26 2.73 0.70 9.36
C ILE A 26 3.67 0.05 10.38
N TYR A 27 3.59 -1.27 10.56
CA TYR A 27 4.47 -2.02 11.45
C TYR A 27 5.95 -1.82 11.09
N PHE A 28 6.31 -1.99 9.82
CA PHE A 28 7.70 -1.77 9.39
C PHE A 28 8.13 -0.31 9.51
N SER A 29 7.19 0.63 9.41
CA SER A 29 7.49 2.04 9.68
C SER A 29 7.86 2.28 11.13
N TYR A 30 7.19 1.63 12.09
CA TYR A 30 7.57 1.72 13.50
C TYR A 30 8.88 1.00 13.83
N GLN A 31 9.12 -0.17 13.22
CA GLN A 31 10.37 -0.94 13.40
C GLN A 31 11.60 -0.18 12.88
N LYS A 32 11.45 0.54 11.76
CA LYS A 32 12.54 1.36 11.19
C LYS A 32 12.62 2.76 11.79
N GLY A 33 11.79 3.08 12.79
CA GLY A 33 11.78 4.39 13.44
C GLY A 33 11.26 5.52 12.56
N TYR A 34 10.58 5.21 11.45
CA TYR A 34 10.01 6.20 10.54
C TYR A 34 8.76 6.89 11.13
N LEU A 35 8.12 6.24 12.11
CA LEU A 35 6.99 6.77 12.87
C LEU A 35 7.28 6.73 14.36
N SER A 36 6.94 7.80 15.08
CA SER A 36 6.90 7.81 16.53
C SER A 36 5.57 7.25 17.03
N THR A 37 5.60 6.57 18.18
CA THR A 37 4.43 5.99 18.84
C THR A 37 3.54 7.01 19.54
N ASP A 38 3.96 8.27 19.59
CA ASP A 38 3.36 9.31 20.43
C ASP A 38 2.26 10.11 19.70
N PHE A 39 2.06 9.87 18.39
CA PHE A 39 1.12 10.62 17.56
C PHE A 39 0.29 9.70 16.63
N GLU A 40 -0.91 10.16 16.25
CA GLU A 40 -1.72 9.46 15.24
C GLU A 40 -1.04 9.53 13.86
N LEU A 41 -1.12 8.45 13.09
CA LEU A 41 -0.47 8.32 11.77
C LEU A 41 -0.90 9.43 10.79
N LYS A 42 -2.15 9.89 10.90
CA LYS A 42 -2.70 11.01 10.11
C LYS A 42 -1.89 12.31 10.28
N ASP A 43 -1.34 12.53 11.47
CA ASP A 43 -0.59 13.74 11.81
C ASP A 43 0.86 13.65 11.35
N ALA A 44 1.42 12.43 11.26
CA ALA A 44 2.77 12.17 10.74
C ALA A 44 2.94 12.52 9.25
N PHE A 45 1.84 12.51 8.48
CA PHE A 45 1.81 12.88 7.06
C PHE A 45 1.33 14.32 6.81
N LYS A 46 0.82 15.02 7.83
CA LYS A 46 0.37 16.41 7.70
C LYS A 46 1.60 17.33 7.69
N LYS A 47 1.75 18.14 6.65
CA LYS A 47 2.86 19.10 6.51
C LYS A 47 2.75 20.23 7.55
N ASN A 48 3.18 19.96 8.79
CA ASN A 48 3.30 20.98 9.82
C ASN A 48 4.79 21.31 10.03
N ASN A 49 5.17 22.55 9.76
CA ASN A 49 6.56 23.02 9.83
C ASN A 49 7.12 23.11 11.27
N ASN A 50 6.30 22.87 12.31
CA ASN A 50 6.65 23.16 13.70
C ASN A 50 6.88 21.93 14.60
N THR A 51 6.81 20.71 14.07
CA THR A 51 7.03 19.49 14.85
C THR A 51 8.05 18.62 14.12
N GLY A 52 9.22 18.41 14.72
CA GLY A 52 10.39 17.72 14.14
C GLY A 52 10.21 16.24 13.78
N TYR A 53 8.98 15.76 13.60
CA TYR A 53 8.63 14.34 13.41
C TYR A 53 7.56 14.14 12.33
N SER A 54 7.67 14.86 11.22
CA SER A 54 7.08 14.36 9.96
C SER A 54 7.92 13.18 9.48
N LEU A 55 7.33 12.24 8.74
CA LEU A 55 8.07 11.32 7.86
C LEU A 55 8.93 12.17 6.93
N SER A 56 10.12 12.52 7.41
CA SER A 56 10.82 13.70 6.94
C SER A 56 11.26 13.41 5.52
N ARG A 57 10.79 14.21 4.57
CA ARG A 57 11.35 14.25 3.20
C ARG A 57 12.88 14.37 3.22
N LYS A 58 13.48 14.80 4.33
CA LYS A 58 14.93 14.89 4.58
C LYS A 58 15.64 13.53 4.63
N HIS A 59 14.99 12.45 5.05
CA HIS A 59 15.54 11.07 5.06
C HIS A 59 14.92 10.16 3.99
N LYS A 60 14.31 10.72 2.93
CA LYS A 60 13.66 9.94 1.85
C LYS A 60 14.60 8.92 1.18
N LYS A 61 15.92 9.12 1.26
CA LYS A 61 16.96 8.20 0.75
C LYS A 61 17.14 6.94 1.61
N GLU A 62 16.78 6.98 2.89
CA GLU A 62 16.90 5.83 3.82
C GLU A 62 15.58 5.06 3.98
N LEU A 63 14.49 5.59 3.42
CA LEU A 63 13.22 4.88 3.34
C LEU A 63 13.36 3.71 2.38
N LEU A 64 12.95 2.52 2.84
CA LEU A 64 12.74 1.39 1.94
C LEU A 64 11.82 1.81 0.77
N PHE A 65 12.06 1.21 -0.40
CA PHE A 65 11.42 1.59 -1.67
C PHE A 65 9.89 1.75 -1.55
N LEU A 66 9.21 0.81 -0.89
CA LEU A 66 7.76 0.84 -0.70
C LEU A 66 7.29 2.01 0.19
N HIS A 67 7.99 2.30 1.28
CA HIS A 67 7.67 3.45 2.15
C HIS A 67 7.89 4.78 1.45
N SER A 68 8.96 4.89 0.64
CA SER A 68 9.22 6.06 -0.18
C SER A 68 8.13 6.28 -1.23
N LYS A 69 7.65 5.21 -1.88
CA LYS A 69 6.51 5.27 -2.81
C LYS A 69 5.22 5.63 -2.08
N TRP A 70 4.94 5.06 -0.92
CA TRP A 70 3.75 5.38 -0.13
C TRP A 70 3.67 6.87 0.21
N VAL A 71 4.77 7.46 0.66
CA VAL A 71 4.88 8.91 0.89
C VAL A 71 4.68 9.71 -0.40
N THR A 72 5.18 9.20 -1.53
CA THR A 72 5.03 9.85 -2.85
C THR A 72 3.59 9.85 -3.33
N PHE A 73 2.80 8.82 -3.02
CA PHE A 73 1.36 8.76 -3.26
C PHE A 73 0.53 9.59 -2.24
N GLY A 74 1.16 10.37 -1.36
CA GLY A 74 0.50 11.26 -0.42
C GLY A 74 0.42 10.73 1.02
N GLY A 75 0.87 9.50 1.28
CA GLY A 75 0.80 8.88 2.60
C GLY A 75 -0.63 8.59 3.07
N GLY A 76 -0.77 8.14 4.32
CA GLY A 76 -2.07 7.81 4.92
C GLY A 76 -2.89 6.79 4.10
N PHE A 77 -4.21 6.82 4.24
CA PHE A 77 -5.13 5.88 3.58
C PHE A 77 -5.06 5.98 2.05
N TYR A 78 -5.28 7.18 1.50
CA TYR A 78 -5.34 7.36 0.04
C TYR A 78 -4.04 6.93 -0.64
N GLY A 79 -2.89 7.34 -0.11
CA GLY A 79 -1.60 6.94 -0.67
C GLY A 79 -1.32 5.45 -0.52
N LEU A 80 -1.85 4.81 0.51
CA LEU A 80 -1.69 3.37 0.72
C LEU A 80 -2.51 2.56 -0.28
N ILE A 81 -3.77 2.96 -0.52
CA ILE A 81 -4.63 2.31 -1.53
C ILE A 81 -4.07 2.53 -2.93
N ALA A 82 -3.57 3.73 -3.24
CA ALA A 82 -2.92 4.00 -4.52
C ALA A 82 -1.67 3.11 -4.68
N LEU A 83 -0.81 3.01 -3.67
CA LEU A 83 0.35 2.12 -3.74
C LEU A 83 -0.04 0.65 -3.91
N LEU A 84 -1.03 0.16 -3.16
CA LEU A 84 -1.51 -1.21 -3.28
C LEU A 84 -2.08 -1.48 -4.68
N THR A 85 -2.86 -0.55 -5.22
CA THR A 85 -3.42 -0.64 -6.57
C THR A 85 -2.31 -0.69 -7.61
N PHE A 86 -1.30 0.19 -7.49
CA PHE A 86 -0.13 0.18 -8.37
C PHE A 86 0.58 -1.18 -8.35
N LEU A 87 0.83 -1.73 -7.15
CA LEU A 87 1.47 -3.04 -7.00
C LEU A 87 0.65 -4.17 -7.64
N ILE A 88 -0.68 -4.15 -7.47
CA ILE A 88 -1.55 -5.17 -8.06
C ILE A 88 -1.55 -5.09 -9.59
N ILE A 89 -1.63 -3.88 -10.16
CA ILE A 89 -1.59 -3.68 -11.61
C ILE A 89 -0.26 -4.19 -12.19
N GLU A 90 0.87 -3.74 -11.63
CA GLU A 90 2.21 -4.14 -12.07
C GLU A 90 2.43 -5.65 -11.92
N LEU A 91 2.03 -6.23 -10.79
CA LEU A 91 2.16 -7.68 -10.57
C LEU A 91 1.31 -8.48 -11.55
N THR A 92 0.09 -8.03 -11.83
CA THR A 92 -0.79 -8.68 -12.81
C THR A 92 -0.20 -8.61 -14.21
N GLN A 93 0.36 -7.46 -14.60
CA GLN A 93 1.05 -7.31 -15.88
C GLN A 93 2.25 -8.25 -16.00
N VAL A 94 3.08 -8.34 -14.96
CA VAL A 94 4.23 -9.27 -14.91
C VAL A 94 3.78 -10.73 -14.98
N VAL A 95 2.75 -11.11 -14.21
CA VAL A 95 2.22 -12.48 -14.20
C VAL A 95 1.61 -12.86 -15.55
N ASN A 96 0.79 -11.98 -16.14
CA ASN A 96 0.22 -12.20 -17.47
C ASN A 96 1.31 -12.34 -18.52
N PHE A 97 2.35 -11.51 -18.43
CA PHE A 97 3.52 -11.62 -19.29
C PHE A 97 4.18 -13.00 -19.14
N LEU A 98 4.48 -13.44 -17.91
CA LEU A 98 5.11 -14.74 -17.64
C LEU A 98 4.29 -15.91 -18.22
N PHE A 99 2.96 -15.86 -18.13
CA PHE A 99 2.09 -16.88 -18.73
C PHE A 99 1.94 -16.77 -20.25
N SER A 100 2.24 -15.60 -20.84
CA SER A 100 2.21 -15.39 -22.28
C SER A 100 3.49 -15.82 -23.01
N ILE A 101 4.55 -16.15 -22.28
CA ILE A 101 5.82 -16.62 -22.88
C ILE A 101 5.60 -18.00 -23.48
N THR A 102 5.64 -18.08 -24.81
CA THR A 102 5.52 -19.35 -25.56
C THR A 102 6.86 -19.85 -26.09
N GLY A 103 7.89 -19.00 -26.13
CA GLY A 103 9.25 -19.40 -26.50
C GLY A 103 10.34 -18.37 -26.16
N TRP A 104 11.60 -18.75 -26.43
CA TRP A 104 12.77 -17.89 -26.21
C TRP A 104 12.75 -16.59 -27.01
N GLN A 105 12.05 -16.57 -28.16
CA GLN A 105 11.90 -15.37 -28.99
C GLN A 105 11.16 -14.24 -28.25
N ASP A 106 10.13 -14.59 -27.46
CA ASP A 106 9.34 -13.64 -26.67
C ASP A 106 10.21 -12.97 -25.59
N ILE A 107 11.14 -13.73 -25.02
CA ILE A 107 12.09 -13.24 -24.01
C ILE A 107 13.11 -12.28 -24.63
N VAL A 108 13.62 -12.58 -25.83
CA VAL A 108 14.57 -11.69 -26.51
C VAL A 108 13.89 -10.39 -26.96
N ALA A 109 12.62 -10.45 -27.38
CA ALA A 109 11.85 -9.27 -27.78
C ALA A 109 11.66 -8.26 -26.64
N LEU A 110 11.75 -8.68 -25.37
CA LEU A 110 11.71 -7.78 -24.21
C LEU A 110 12.87 -6.80 -24.16
N PHE A 111 14.04 -7.21 -24.66
CA PHE A 111 15.23 -6.36 -24.66
C PHE A 111 15.30 -5.47 -25.90
N SER A 112 14.28 -5.50 -26.77
CA SER A 112 14.17 -4.55 -27.86
C SER A 112 13.88 -3.14 -27.35
N PHE A 113 14.40 -2.14 -28.06
CA PHE A 113 14.24 -0.74 -27.68
C PHE A 113 12.76 -0.32 -27.64
N ASP A 114 11.96 -0.81 -28.58
CA ASP A 114 10.52 -0.53 -28.64
C ASP A 114 9.78 -1.08 -27.41
N THR A 115 10.06 -2.33 -27.01
CA THR A 115 9.44 -2.91 -25.81
C THR A 115 9.86 -2.18 -24.53
N LEU A 116 11.13 -1.76 -24.43
CA LEU A 116 11.60 -0.95 -23.29
C LEU A 116 10.83 0.36 -23.17
N ILE A 117 10.57 1.05 -24.29
CA ILE A 117 9.78 2.29 -24.30
C ILE A 117 8.34 2.00 -23.86
N VAL A 118 7.71 0.97 -24.41
CA VAL A 118 6.33 0.58 -24.07
C VAL A 118 6.22 0.26 -22.57
N MET A 119 7.16 -0.50 -22.00
CA MET A 119 7.16 -0.81 -20.55
C MET A 119 7.23 0.45 -19.68
N ILE A 120 8.00 1.47 -20.09
CA ILE A 120 8.07 2.74 -19.36
C ILE A 120 6.72 3.48 -19.45
N ILE A 121 6.13 3.54 -20.64
CA ILE A 121 4.82 4.19 -20.86
C ILE A 121 3.72 3.48 -20.06
N ASP A 122 3.73 2.15 -20.07
CA ASP A 122 2.80 1.32 -19.30
C ASP A 122 2.95 1.59 -17.81
N SER A 123 4.16 1.62 -17.28
CA SER A 123 4.37 1.87 -15.84
C SER A 123 3.92 3.28 -15.42
N ILE A 124 4.09 4.29 -16.28
CA ILE A 124 3.52 5.63 -16.05
C ILE A 124 1.99 5.58 -16.06
N THR A 125 1.39 4.87 -17.01
CA THR A 125 -0.06 4.70 -17.12
C THR A 125 -0.64 3.98 -15.91
N ASN A 126 0.00 2.90 -15.47
CA ASN A 126 -0.33 2.13 -14.28
C ASN A 126 -0.25 3.01 -13.02
N MET A 127 0.77 3.86 -12.92
CA MET A 127 0.90 4.82 -11.82
C MET A 127 -0.26 5.82 -11.80
N VAL A 128 -0.65 6.35 -12.97
CA VAL A 128 -1.79 7.27 -13.08
C VAL A 128 -3.08 6.55 -12.69
N GLN A 129 -3.35 5.36 -13.23
CA GLN A 129 -4.52 4.54 -12.88
C GLN A 129 -4.59 4.25 -11.38
N ALA A 130 -3.46 3.98 -10.75
CA ALA A 130 -3.38 3.78 -9.31
C ALA A 130 -3.67 5.04 -8.48
N ILE A 131 -3.33 6.24 -8.98
CA ILE A 131 -3.76 7.49 -8.34
C ILE A 131 -5.29 7.62 -8.42
N ILE A 132 -5.88 7.31 -9.57
CA ILE A 132 -7.33 7.30 -9.76
C ILE A 132 -7.95 5.92 -9.48
N TRP A 133 -7.44 5.19 -8.48
CA TRP A 133 -7.80 3.81 -8.18
C TRP A 133 -9.31 3.54 -8.06
N PHE A 134 -10.08 4.55 -7.64
CA PHE A 134 -11.54 4.43 -7.53
C PHE A 134 -12.20 4.16 -8.89
N THR A 135 -11.62 4.63 -10.00
CA THR A 135 -12.08 4.29 -11.35
C THR A 135 -11.70 2.86 -11.71
N TYR A 136 -10.42 2.50 -11.52
CA TYR A 136 -9.89 1.18 -11.80
C TYR A 136 -10.66 0.05 -11.11
N TRP A 137 -10.93 0.20 -9.81
CA TRP A 137 -11.65 -0.81 -9.04
C TRP A 137 -13.15 -0.81 -9.27
N SER A 138 -13.75 0.34 -9.57
CA SER A 138 -15.17 0.41 -9.94
C SER A 138 -15.44 -0.43 -11.19
N ASP A 139 -14.57 -0.35 -12.19
CA ASP A 139 -14.68 -1.14 -13.43
C ASP A 139 -14.47 -2.64 -13.19
N LYS A 140 -13.68 -3.02 -12.19
CA LYS A 140 -13.34 -4.43 -11.91
C LYS A 140 -14.39 -5.18 -11.08
N PHE A 141 -15.03 -4.50 -10.14
CA PHE A 141 -15.98 -5.16 -9.24
C PHE A 141 -17.42 -5.12 -9.77
N ASP A 142 -17.74 -4.28 -10.76
CA ASP A 142 -19.06 -4.17 -11.39
C ASP A 142 -20.21 -4.15 -10.36
N THR A 143 -20.05 -3.34 -9.31
CA THR A 143 -21.00 -3.28 -8.20
C THR A 143 -21.79 -1.99 -8.21
N GLU A 144 -23.10 -2.09 -7.98
CA GLU A 144 -24.00 -0.93 -7.78
C GLU A 144 -23.59 -0.08 -6.55
N ASN A 145 -22.91 -0.68 -5.57
CA ASN A 145 -22.61 -0.08 -4.27
C ASN A 145 -21.10 0.06 -3.97
N PHE A 146 -20.31 0.58 -4.92
CA PHE A 146 -18.85 0.76 -4.76
C PHE A 146 -18.45 1.56 -3.49
N ILE A 147 -19.33 2.42 -3.01
CA ILE A 147 -19.15 3.18 -1.75
C ILE A 147 -18.94 2.23 -0.56
N VAL A 148 -19.65 1.11 -0.48
CA VAL A 148 -19.51 0.12 0.61
C VAL A 148 -18.09 -0.46 0.64
N TRP A 149 -17.52 -0.70 -0.54
CA TRP A 149 -16.16 -1.22 -0.69
C TRP A 149 -15.12 -0.23 -0.18
N ILE A 150 -15.29 1.07 -0.49
CA ILE A 150 -14.44 2.14 0.04
C ILE A 150 -14.53 2.21 1.58
N PHE A 151 -15.75 2.11 2.15
CA PHE A 151 -15.93 2.12 3.60
C PHE A 151 -15.23 0.94 4.28
N ILE A 152 -15.36 -0.26 3.71
CA ILE A 152 -14.71 -1.46 4.25
C ILE A 152 -13.18 -1.35 4.15
N ALA A 153 -12.65 -0.83 3.04
CA ALA A 153 -11.24 -0.53 2.90
C ALA A 153 -10.76 0.42 4.01
N TYR A 154 -11.51 1.51 4.25
CA TYR A 154 -11.15 2.51 5.24
C TYR A 154 -11.19 1.96 6.67
N ILE A 155 -12.23 1.20 7.03
CA ILE A 155 -12.35 0.56 8.34
C ILE A 155 -11.17 -0.40 8.56
N SER A 156 -10.84 -1.21 7.56
CA SER A 156 -9.75 -2.19 7.63
C SER A 156 -8.39 -1.49 7.80
N TYR A 157 -8.14 -0.41 7.05
CA TYR A 157 -6.97 0.43 7.22
C TYR A 157 -6.86 0.99 8.65
N ARG A 158 -7.93 1.59 9.20
CA ARG A 158 -7.91 2.18 10.55
C ARG A 158 -7.75 1.13 11.64
N PHE A 159 -8.33 -0.06 11.45
CA PHE A 159 -8.16 -1.17 12.36
C PHE A 159 -6.70 -1.63 12.39
N SER A 160 -6.11 -1.86 11.21
CA SER A 160 -4.71 -2.25 11.06
C SER A 160 -3.72 -1.21 11.59
N GLU A 161 -3.99 0.08 11.39
CA GLU A 161 -3.19 1.17 11.94
C GLU A 161 -3.10 1.07 13.48
N LYS A 162 -4.26 0.97 14.14
CA LYS A 162 -4.32 0.84 15.60
C LYS A 162 -3.67 -0.44 16.10
N TYR A 163 -3.90 -1.54 15.38
CA TYR A 163 -3.34 -2.84 15.75
C TYR A 163 -1.81 -2.85 15.60
N ALA A 164 -1.26 -2.34 14.50
CA ALA A 164 0.19 -2.24 14.27
C ALA A 164 0.88 -1.37 15.33
N MET A 165 0.28 -0.24 15.71
CA MET A 165 0.80 0.62 16.77
C MET A 165 0.87 -0.12 18.11
N ARG A 166 -0.25 -0.73 18.54
CA ARG A 166 -0.31 -1.48 19.80
C ARG A 166 0.66 -2.65 19.83
N TYR A 167 0.72 -3.41 18.74
CA TYR A 167 1.63 -4.55 18.60
C TYR A 167 3.09 -4.10 18.72
N THR A 168 3.46 -2.98 18.10
CA THR A 168 4.84 -2.48 18.17
C THR A 168 5.20 -1.97 19.57
N VAL A 169 4.29 -1.28 20.25
CA VAL A 169 4.49 -0.86 21.65
C VAL A 169 4.67 -2.06 22.57
N TYR A 170 3.84 -3.09 22.40
CA TYR A 170 3.94 -4.33 23.18
C TYR A 170 5.30 -5.01 22.97
N GLN A 171 5.74 -5.16 21.72
CA GLN A 171 7.04 -5.77 21.40
C GLN A 171 8.22 -4.99 21.97
N ARG A 172 8.17 -3.65 21.97
CA ARG A 172 9.22 -2.82 22.59
C ARG A 172 9.28 -3.00 24.11
N LYS A 173 8.15 -3.19 24.79
CA LYS A 173 8.13 -3.45 26.24
C LYS A 173 8.79 -4.77 26.58
N LEU A 174 8.42 -5.84 25.87
CA LEU A 174 9.03 -7.16 26.05
C LEU A 174 10.55 -7.13 25.87
N ALA A 175 11.03 -6.47 24.81
CA ALA A 175 12.47 -6.36 24.58
C ALA A 175 13.22 -5.57 25.67
N ILE A 176 12.55 -4.61 26.34
CA ILE A 176 13.13 -3.88 27.48
C ILE A 176 13.14 -4.76 28.73
N GLU A 177 12.08 -5.53 28.97
CA GLU A 177 12.01 -6.47 30.10
C GLU A 177 13.09 -7.55 29.99
N GLU A 178 13.25 -8.17 28.82
CA GLU A 178 14.32 -9.15 28.56
C GLU A 178 15.72 -8.57 28.78
N ALA A 179 15.97 -7.34 28.34
CA ALA A 179 17.26 -6.67 28.51
C ALA A 179 17.57 -6.23 29.96
N ILE A 180 16.57 -6.20 30.85
CA ILE A 180 16.75 -5.92 32.29
C ILE A 180 17.02 -7.23 33.06
N GLU A 181 16.54 -8.37 32.54
CA GLU A 181 16.72 -9.69 33.14
C GLU A 181 18.08 -10.36 32.80
N GLU A 182 18.77 -9.92 31.73
CA GLU A 182 20.15 -10.30 31.37
C GLU A 182 21.23 -9.48 32.12
#